data_AF-A0A6G3ULW6-F1
#
_entry.id   AF-A0A6G3ULW6-F1
#
_cell.length_a   1.000
_cell.length_b   1.000
_cell.length_c   1.000
_cell.angle_alpha   90.00
_cell.angle_beta   90.00
_cell.angle_gamma   90.00
#
_symmetry.space_group_name_H-M   'P 1'
#
loop_
_entity.id
_entity.type
_entity.pdbx_description
1 polymer ?
#
loop_
_entity_poly.entity_id
_entity_poly.type
_entity_poly.pdbx_seq_one_letter_code
_entity_poly.pdbx_strand_id
1 'polypeptide(L)'
;MAGLLGPLLVAPDAVEAAEEVHRRLAALDPPVRHRTLRLLVAGLPVENEERARAVARVLVRTGFSYPAVCVGLALLSELGEPEDVPYLRTLGVLRTLVRPVVHALDALHRPAAAVLDLRHRDGAPELQPLLAALDSGDRAAVRERVAALPADVAPEVARRVAEASGLAELLAGADELPPSRGAGLVARAGRLLFRMTTLRDYRPEILSYPDAPRAYGEFARGAGLLPPTPDHHAVLLSAVQELRTGPVMLHDWDPGRREAVLAELTAVLSRPEWQAVLDLEGEDPGGRRRLAWMGRTRARVLRSPRAPSAPLRIEVHHRDPDDPAVVEARILVDGRPLVPDYFGRGPANGPEELLDTGLLRATEEPHEVQLAEAYCTEGCCGALYVTVRRDGDQVVWSGWRCPVPPGGRRELPELRFDAAAYDAEVARAESDDGWAWPARRAARLIAAGLRGRPDLLTRWNVRLGWTGTAFRDPDETVISLLYDAEDGTARQIIWRVPEDGTPPRERAAAALDRLTREDPRAYGR
;
A
#
# COMPACT_ATOMS: atom_id res chain seq x y z
N MET A 1 33.99 -0.28 1.59
CA MET A 1 33.58 0.41 2.84
C MET A 1 34.07 -0.29 4.10
N ALA A 2 33.89 -1.61 4.27
CA ALA A 2 34.41 -2.33 5.45
C ALA A 2 35.93 -2.15 5.67
N GLY A 3 36.76 -2.36 4.65
CA GLY A 3 38.21 -2.08 4.75
C GLY A 3 38.58 -0.59 4.87
N LEU A 4 37.65 0.32 4.53
CA LEU A 4 37.88 1.77 4.59
C LEU A 4 37.61 2.32 5.99
N LEU A 5 36.50 1.90 6.61
CA LEU A 5 36.04 2.40 7.90
C LEU A 5 36.41 1.50 9.08
N GLY A 6 36.41 0.17 8.92
CA GLY A 6 36.55 -0.80 10.02
C GLY A 6 37.70 -0.50 10.99
N PRO A 7 38.95 -0.32 10.52
CA PRO A 7 40.08 0.00 11.41
C PRO A 7 39.95 1.33 12.15
N LEU A 8 39.21 2.29 11.59
CA LEU A 8 39.02 3.62 12.16
C LEU A 8 37.93 3.63 13.24
N LEU A 9 36.97 2.69 13.14
CA LEU A 9 35.89 2.56 14.13
C LEU A 9 36.36 1.99 15.48
N VAL A 10 37.54 1.38 15.52
CA VAL A 10 38.16 0.83 16.75
C VAL A 10 39.33 1.69 17.25
N ALA A 11 39.66 2.78 16.56
CA ALA A 11 40.78 3.63 16.92
C ALA A 11 40.57 4.30 18.30
N PRO A 12 41.65 4.45 19.09
CA PRO A 12 41.55 5.01 20.45
C PRO A 12 41.24 6.51 20.45
N ASP A 13 41.61 7.24 19.39
CA ASP A 13 41.30 8.65 19.21
C ASP A 13 40.20 8.82 18.15
N ALA A 14 39.02 9.25 18.60
CA ALA A 14 37.88 9.45 17.72
C ALA A 14 38.03 10.66 16.80
N VAL A 15 38.84 11.66 17.17
CA VAL A 15 39.09 12.86 16.39
C VAL A 15 40.02 12.54 15.23
N GLU A 16 41.16 11.90 15.51
CA GLU A 16 42.10 11.47 14.47
C GLU A 16 41.44 10.49 13.49
N ALA A 17 40.64 9.55 14.02
CA ALA A 17 39.87 8.61 13.20
C ALA A 17 38.87 9.33 12.28
N ALA A 18 38.15 10.33 12.79
CA ALA A 18 37.20 11.10 11.98
C ALA A 18 37.90 11.91 10.88
N GLU A 19 39.06 12.52 11.16
CA GLU A 19 39.87 13.22 10.16
C GLU A 19 40.37 12.28 9.04
N GLU A 20 40.78 11.06 9.40
CA GLU A 20 41.17 10.03 8.44
C GLU A 20 39.97 9.55 7.60
N VAL A 21 38.78 9.39 8.20
CA VAL A 21 37.53 9.10 7.46
C VAL A 21 37.24 10.23 6.45
N HIS A 22 37.38 11.49 6.85
CA HIS A 22 37.24 12.64 5.95
C HIS A 22 38.18 12.54 4.76
N ARG A 23 39.48 12.33 5.00
CA ARG A 23 40.49 12.22 3.94
C ARG A 23 40.18 11.07 2.99
N ARG A 24 39.81 9.89 3.50
CA ARG A 24 39.49 8.72 2.68
C ARG A 24 38.24 8.92 1.83
N LEU A 25 37.20 9.54 2.36
CA LEU A 25 35.98 9.82 1.61
C LEU A 25 36.19 10.88 0.53
N ALA A 26 37.03 11.89 0.79
CA ALA A 26 37.38 12.92 -0.18
C ALA A 26 38.20 12.38 -1.36
N ALA A 27 38.96 11.30 -1.15
CA ALA A 27 39.75 10.63 -2.18
C ALA A 27 38.93 9.67 -3.08
N LEU A 28 37.64 9.46 -2.81
CA LEU A 28 36.78 8.60 -3.63
C LEU A 28 36.36 9.32 -4.92
N ASP A 29 36.70 8.72 -6.06
CA ASP A 29 36.27 9.17 -7.40
C ASP A 29 35.58 8.01 -8.15
N PRO A 30 34.29 8.13 -8.51
CA PRO A 30 33.39 9.26 -8.28
C PRO A 30 32.89 9.36 -6.83
N PRO A 31 32.42 10.55 -6.39
CA PRO A 31 31.87 10.74 -5.06
C PRO A 31 30.62 9.88 -4.82
N VAL A 32 30.57 9.23 -3.66
CA VAL A 32 29.49 8.31 -3.29
C VAL A 32 28.28 9.09 -2.79
N ARG A 33 27.11 8.84 -3.38
CA ARG A 33 25.83 9.46 -2.96
C ARG A 33 25.41 8.96 -1.57
N HIS A 34 24.70 9.80 -0.80
CA HIS A 34 24.29 9.47 0.58
C HIS A 34 23.53 8.15 0.71
N ARG A 35 22.63 7.84 -0.24
CA ARG A 35 21.83 6.61 -0.23
C ARG A 35 22.75 5.38 -0.29
N THR A 36 23.78 5.45 -1.13
CA THR A 36 24.78 4.40 -1.28
C THR A 36 25.67 4.32 -0.04
N LEU A 37 26.11 5.45 0.51
CA LEU A 37 26.86 5.47 1.78
C LEU A 37 26.09 4.81 2.92
N ARG A 38 24.82 5.16 3.10
CA ARG A 38 23.95 4.56 4.13
C ARG A 38 23.89 3.04 4.00
N LEU A 39 23.61 2.54 2.79
CA LEU A 39 23.52 1.10 2.54
C LEU A 39 24.85 0.39 2.81
N LEU A 40 25.97 1.03 2.51
CA LEU A 40 27.29 0.45 2.73
C LEU A 40 27.75 0.52 4.21
N VAL A 41 27.20 1.45 5.00
CA VAL A 41 27.53 1.62 6.42
C VAL A 41 26.63 0.76 7.32
N ALA A 42 25.33 0.66 7.02
CA ALA A 42 24.37 -0.09 7.84
C ALA A 42 24.65 -1.60 7.92
N GLY A 43 25.49 -2.14 7.04
CA GLY A 43 25.92 -3.55 7.06
C GLY A 43 27.34 -3.78 7.56
N LEU A 44 27.99 -2.77 8.15
CA LEU A 44 29.37 -2.91 8.62
C LEU A 44 29.41 -3.61 9.97
N PRO A 45 30.24 -4.66 10.14
CA PRO A 45 30.50 -5.21 11.45
C PRO A 45 31.21 -4.16 12.31
N VAL A 46 30.63 -3.87 13.49
CA VAL A 46 31.20 -2.94 14.46
C VAL A 46 31.74 -3.77 15.63
N GLU A 47 33.06 -3.83 15.76
CA GLU A 47 33.72 -4.61 16.82
C GLU A 47 33.68 -3.91 18.19
N ASN A 48 33.65 -2.57 18.18
CA ASN A 48 33.56 -1.75 19.38
C ASN A 48 32.54 -0.62 19.18
N GLU A 49 31.31 -0.85 19.68
CA GLU A 49 30.20 0.08 19.51
C GLU A 49 30.44 1.44 20.17
N GLU A 50 31.08 1.47 21.33
CA GLU A 50 31.37 2.72 22.06
C GLU A 50 32.33 3.61 21.25
N ARG A 51 33.38 3.02 20.69
CA ARG A 51 34.36 3.73 19.85
C ARG A 51 33.75 4.16 18.53
N ALA A 52 33.00 3.29 17.88
CA ALA A 52 32.31 3.63 16.64
C ALA A 52 31.29 4.77 16.84
N ARG A 53 30.56 4.77 17.98
CA ARG A 53 29.65 5.84 18.38
C ARG A 53 30.40 7.15 18.64
N ALA A 54 31.55 7.11 19.32
CA ALA A 54 32.38 8.28 19.53
C ALA A 54 32.85 8.90 18.19
N VAL A 55 33.35 8.08 17.26
CA VAL A 55 33.74 8.53 15.90
C VAL A 55 32.54 9.11 15.16
N ALA A 56 31.38 8.44 15.21
CA ALA A 56 30.16 8.91 14.58
C ALA A 56 29.73 10.29 15.11
N ARG A 57 29.78 10.49 16.43
CA ARG A 57 29.50 11.79 17.07
C ARG A 57 30.48 12.85 16.61
N VAL A 58 31.78 12.57 16.51
CA VAL A 58 32.78 13.53 16.00
C VAL A 58 32.48 13.90 14.55
N LEU A 59 32.24 12.92 13.67
CA LEU A 59 31.91 13.14 12.26
C LEU A 59 30.66 14.01 12.07
N VAL A 60 29.63 13.76 12.88
CA VAL A 60 28.38 14.50 12.84
C VAL A 60 28.53 15.92 13.41
N ARG A 61 29.35 16.10 14.45
CA ARG A 61 29.49 17.37 15.18
C ARG A 61 30.50 18.34 14.57
N THR A 62 31.58 17.81 14.01
CA THR A 62 32.73 18.60 13.57
C THR A 62 33.04 18.42 12.08
N GLY A 63 32.35 17.50 11.40
CA GLY A 63 32.62 17.21 10.02
C GLY A 63 32.28 18.35 9.07
N PHE A 64 33.18 18.64 8.14
CA PHE A 64 33.07 19.74 7.18
C PHE A 64 32.74 19.29 5.74
N SER A 65 32.50 17.99 5.53
CA SER A 65 32.13 17.44 4.21
C SER A 65 30.84 16.63 4.30
N TYR A 66 29.97 16.80 3.30
CA TYR A 66 28.69 16.11 3.23
C TYR A 66 28.80 14.58 3.37
N PRO A 67 29.73 13.88 2.67
CA PRO A 67 29.89 12.44 2.81
C PRO A 67 30.26 11.98 4.22
N ALA A 68 31.14 12.70 4.91
CA ALA A 68 31.59 12.33 6.25
C ALA A 68 30.49 12.51 7.29
N VAL A 69 29.74 13.62 7.23
CA VAL A 69 28.55 13.81 8.06
C VAL A 69 27.52 12.71 7.78
N CYS A 70 27.30 12.33 6.50
CA CYS A 70 26.40 11.22 6.15
C CYS A 70 26.87 9.87 6.70
N VAL A 71 28.18 9.59 6.73
CA VAL A 71 28.73 8.37 7.36
C VAL A 71 28.48 8.38 8.86
N GLY A 72 28.75 9.50 9.54
CA GLY A 72 28.46 9.63 10.96
C GLY A 72 26.96 9.46 11.26
N LEU A 73 26.08 10.05 10.45
CA LEU A 73 24.62 9.87 10.58
C LEU A 73 24.20 8.41 10.37
N ALA A 74 24.76 7.73 9.36
CA ALA A 74 24.46 6.32 9.10
C ALA A 74 24.96 5.39 10.22
N LEU A 75 26.07 5.71 10.89
CA LEU A 75 26.52 5.00 12.08
C LEU A 75 25.59 5.25 13.28
N LEU A 76 25.16 6.51 13.49
CA LEU A 76 24.22 6.85 14.55
C LEU A 76 22.82 6.24 14.34
N SER A 77 22.42 5.89 13.12
CA SER A 77 21.18 5.12 12.89
C SER A 77 21.14 3.81 13.70
N GLU A 78 22.28 3.12 13.83
CA GLU A 78 22.36 1.84 14.53
C GLU A 78 22.90 1.99 15.96
N LEU A 79 23.83 2.92 16.17
CA LEU A 79 24.58 3.07 17.42
C LEU A 79 24.12 4.23 18.29
N GLY A 80 23.28 5.14 17.79
CA GLY A 80 22.94 6.36 18.50
C GLY A 80 22.15 6.12 19.78
N GLU A 81 22.18 7.11 20.66
CA GLU A 81 21.47 7.10 21.95
C GLU A 81 20.46 8.26 22.02
N PRO A 82 19.51 8.26 22.97
CA PRO A 82 18.56 9.38 23.13
C PRO A 82 19.23 10.75 23.27
N GLU A 83 20.46 10.81 23.81
CA GLU A 83 21.27 12.03 23.94
C GLU A 83 21.67 12.66 22.60
N ASP A 84 21.68 11.88 21.51
CA ASP A 84 22.04 12.37 20.18
C ASP A 84 20.86 13.08 19.49
N VAL A 85 19.62 12.85 19.93
CA VAL A 85 18.40 13.38 19.31
C VAL A 85 18.37 14.91 19.23
N PRO A 86 18.67 15.69 20.30
CA PRO A 86 18.64 17.15 20.21
C PRO A 86 19.61 17.70 19.15
N TYR A 87 20.81 17.11 19.06
CA TYR A 87 21.81 17.52 18.08
C TYR A 87 21.35 17.24 16.65
N LEU A 88 20.83 16.03 16.41
CA LEU A 88 20.30 15.64 15.11
C LEU A 88 19.13 16.54 14.69
N ARG A 89 18.26 16.95 15.62
CA ARG A 89 17.18 17.91 15.33
C ARG A 89 17.72 19.26 14.83
N THR A 90 18.77 19.78 15.46
CA THR A 90 19.41 21.02 15.01
C THR A 90 20.03 20.85 13.62
N LEU A 91 20.73 19.73 13.39
CA LEU A 91 21.36 19.46 12.10
C LEU A 91 20.33 19.31 10.96
N GLY A 92 19.17 18.75 11.26
CA GLY A 92 18.06 18.56 10.31
C GLY A 92 17.44 19.85 9.78
N VAL A 93 17.75 21.01 10.38
CA VAL A 93 17.35 22.34 9.85
C VAL A 93 18.12 22.67 8.56
N LEU A 94 19.29 22.07 8.35
CA LEU A 94 20.07 22.25 7.13
C LEU A 94 19.43 21.44 5.99
N ARG A 95 18.91 22.16 4.98
CA ARG A 95 18.18 21.57 3.83
C ARG A 95 18.92 20.43 3.15
N THR A 96 20.26 20.46 3.08
CA THR A 96 21.06 19.41 2.46
C THR A 96 21.14 18.13 3.30
N LEU A 97 20.99 18.24 4.63
CA LEU A 97 21.16 17.15 5.58
C LEU A 97 19.84 16.58 6.12
N VAL A 98 18.71 17.23 5.87
CA VAL A 98 17.40 16.78 6.37
C VAL A 98 17.10 15.32 6.07
N ARG A 99 17.29 14.84 4.84
CA ARG A 99 17.05 13.43 4.48
C ARG A 99 17.97 12.45 5.23
N PRO A 100 19.30 12.64 5.23
CA PRO A 100 20.20 11.86 6.08
C PRO A 100 19.82 11.88 7.58
N VAL A 101 19.44 13.04 8.11
CA VAL A 101 19.06 13.20 9.53
C VAL A 101 17.75 12.50 9.85
N VAL A 102 16.73 12.64 9.00
CA VAL A 102 15.43 11.94 9.15
C VAL A 102 15.66 10.44 9.17
N HIS A 103 16.51 9.90 8.29
CA HIS A 103 16.84 8.46 8.33
C HIS A 103 17.55 8.02 9.61
N ALA A 104 18.41 8.85 10.21
CA ALA A 104 19.03 8.56 11.50
C ALA A 104 18.00 8.60 12.63
N LEU A 105 17.14 9.62 12.63
CA LEU A 105 16.09 9.78 13.62
C LEU A 105 14.96 8.75 13.48
N ASP A 106 14.72 8.17 12.31
CA ASP A 106 13.74 7.10 12.13
C ASP A 106 14.06 5.87 12.98
N ALA A 107 15.34 5.60 13.21
CA ALA A 107 15.80 4.55 14.11
C ALA A 107 15.81 4.99 15.58
N LEU A 108 16.27 6.22 15.85
CA LEU A 108 16.50 6.71 17.22
C LEU A 108 15.26 7.29 17.91
N HIS A 109 14.48 8.10 17.18
CA HIS A 109 13.36 8.86 17.72
C HIS A 109 12.39 9.30 16.60
N ARG A 110 11.54 8.38 16.16
CA ARG A 110 10.58 8.57 15.05
C ARG A 110 9.74 9.85 15.13
N PRO A 111 9.20 10.28 16.28
CA PRO A 111 8.43 11.53 16.34
C PRO A 111 9.26 12.76 15.93
N ALA A 112 10.57 12.77 16.25
CA ALA A 112 11.45 13.87 15.88
C ALA A 112 11.80 13.82 14.38
N ALA A 113 12.02 12.63 13.83
CA ALA A 113 12.19 12.43 12.39
C ALA A 113 10.97 12.96 11.63
N ALA A 114 9.78 12.63 12.11
CA ALA A 114 8.53 12.99 11.45
C ALA A 114 8.26 14.49 11.45
N VAL A 115 8.52 15.19 12.56
CA VAL A 115 8.43 16.66 12.61
C VAL A 115 9.37 17.32 11.60
N LEU A 116 10.61 16.83 11.48
CA LEU A 116 11.58 17.37 10.52
C LEU A 116 11.16 17.10 9.06
N ASP A 117 10.69 15.89 8.78
CA ASP A 117 10.22 15.53 7.43
C ASP A 117 9.05 16.41 7.00
N LEU A 118 8.04 16.56 7.87
CA LEU A 118 6.86 17.40 7.61
C LEU A 118 7.24 18.87 7.39
N ARG A 119 8.23 19.40 8.12
CA ARG A 119 8.73 20.78 7.93
C ARG A 119 9.45 20.99 6.60
N HIS A 120 10.09 19.95 6.08
CA HIS A 120 10.90 20.06 4.86
C HIS A 120 10.13 19.75 3.58
N ARG A 121 8.93 19.17 3.68
CA ARG A 121 8.00 19.12 2.55
C ARG A 121 7.59 20.54 2.20
N ASP A 122 8.33 21.13 1.26
CA ASP A 122 8.14 22.49 0.76
C ASP A 122 6.65 22.73 0.43
N GLY A 123 5.98 23.58 1.20
CA GLY A 123 4.71 24.18 0.78
C GLY A 123 3.45 23.33 0.90
N ALA A 124 3.23 22.62 2.00
CA ALA A 124 1.87 22.25 2.43
C ALA A 124 1.38 23.22 3.53
N PRO A 125 0.79 24.39 3.19
CA PRO A 125 0.22 25.32 4.16
C PRO A 125 -0.72 24.66 5.17
N GLU A 126 -1.36 23.56 4.76
CA GLU A 126 -2.33 22.80 5.55
C GLU A 126 -1.68 22.14 6.78
N LEU A 127 -0.36 21.87 6.74
CA LEU A 127 0.39 21.25 7.84
C LEU A 127 0.95 22.28 8.83
N GLN A 128 1.02 23.57 8.46
CA GLN A 128 1.59 24.62 9.31
C GLN A 128 0.90 24.75 10.68
N PRO A 129 -0.45 24.70 10.77
CA PRO A 129 -1.13 24.74 12.06
C PRO A 129 -0.76 23.55 12.96
N LEU A 130 -0.60 22.35 12.37
CA LEU A 130 -0.17 21.16 13.10
C LEU A 130 1.26 21.31 13.61
N LEU A 131 2.18 21.78 12.77
CA LEU A 131 3.57 22.02 13.16
C LEU A 131 3.67 23.03 14.31
N ALA A 132 2.90 24.12 14.26
CA ALA A 132 2.85 25.09 15.36
C ALA A 132 2.33 24.49 16.67
N ALA A 133 1.32 23.61 16.61
CA ALA A 133 0.81 22.90 17.77
C ALA A 133 1.81 21.87 18.35
N LEU A 134 2.58 21.21 17.47
CA LEU A 134 3.65 20.30 17.89
C LEU A 134 4.79 21.06 18.59
N ASP A 135 5.11 22.27 18.12
CA ASP A 135 6.15 23.12 18.70
C ASP A 135 5.78 23.69 20.06
N SER A 136 4.48 23.96 20.31
CA SER A 136 4.01 24.41 21.61
C SER A 136 3.95 23.30 22.66
N GLY A 137 3.97 22.03 22.23
CA GLY A 137 3.77 20.88 23.12
C GLY A 137 2.33 20.74 23.65
N ASP A 138 1.39 21.56 23.16
CA ASP A 138 -0.01 21.53 23.58
C ASP A 138 -0.73 20.34 22.91
N ARG A 139 -0.92 19.27 23.68
CA ARG A 139 -1.61 18.06 23.20
C ARG A 139 -3.06 18.34 22.75
N ALA A 140 -3.77 19.29 23.36
CA ALA A 140 -5.13 19.62 22.97
C ALA A 140 -5.14 20.31 21.60
N ALA A 141 -4.21 21.25 21.39
CA ALA A 141 -4.01 21.87 20.08
C ALA A 141 -3.62 20.82 19.02
N VAL A 142 -2.70 19.90 19.32
CA VAL A 142 -2.32 18.83 18.38
C VAL A 142 -3.53 17.97 17.99
N ARG A 143 -4.38 17.57 18.94
CA ARG A 143 -5.62 16.81 18.66
C ARG A 143 -6.54 17.55 17.69
N GLU A 144 -6.78 18.83 17.95
CA GLU A 144 -7.62 19.68 17.10
C GLU A 144 -7.05 19.77 15.67
N ARG A 145 -5.72 19.99 15.56
CA ARG A 145 -5.06 20.11 14.26
C ARG A 145 -5.02 18.81 13.48
N VAL A 146 -4.81 17.67 14.16
CA VAL A 146 -4.92 16.36 13.52
C VAL A 146 -6.33 16.19 12.97
N ALA A 147 -7.38 16.36 13.78
CA ALA A 147 -8.77 16.19 13.35
C ALA A 147 -9.14 17.06 12.13
N ALA A 148 -8.60 18.29 12.07
CA ALA A 148 -8.82 19.28 11.02
C ALA A 148 -7.98 19.09 9.74
N LEU A 149 -7.09 18.09 9.66
CA LEU A 149 -6.29 17.84 8.46
C LEU A 149 -7.16 17.62 7.21
N PRO A 150 -6.65 17.89 6.00
CA PRO A 150 -7.35 17.54 4.77
C PRO A 150 -7.43 16.01 4.60
N ALA A 151 -8.40 15.53 3.81
CA ALA A 151 -8.67 14.10 3.63
C ALA A 151 -7.69 13.41 2.66
N ASP A 152 -7.05 14.16 1.77
CA ASP A 152 -6.29 13.71 0.62
C ASP A 152 -4.76 13.70 0.84
N VAL A 153 -4.31 13.73 2.10
CA VAL A 153 -2.88 13.67 2.43
C VAL A 153 -2.21 12.46 1.79
N ALA A 154 -0.97 12.64 1.30
CA ALA A 154 -0.20 11.53 0.76
C ALA A 154 0.07 10.45 1.84
N PRO A 155 0.15 9.16 1.48
CA PRO A 155 0.45 8.03 2.38
C PRO A 155 1.61 8.27 3.33
N GLU A 156 2.73 8.77 2.80
CA GLU A 156 3.91 9.05 3.62
C GLU A 156 3.63 10.20 4.60
N VAL A 157 2.94 11.26 4.15
CA VAL A 157 2.50 12.35 5.02
C VAL A 157 1.57 11.83 6.12
N ALA A 158 0.66 10.90 5.80
CA ALA A 158 -0.23 10.30 6.79
C ALA A 158 0.57 9.58 7.89
N ARG A 159 1.57 8.76 7.52
CA ARG A 159 2.50 8.13 8.49
C ARG A 159 3.20 9.19 9.34
N ARG A 160 3.80 10.19 8.70
CA ARG A 160 4.58 11.23 9.40
C ARG A 160 3.72 12.05 10.35
N VAL A 161 2.47 12.36 9.98
CA VAL A 161 1.50 12.97 10.89
C VAL A 161 1.24 12.07 12.10
N ALA A 162 1.03 10.76 11.88
CA ALA A 162 0.73 9.83 12.97
C ALA A 162 1.92 9.69 13.95
N GLU A 163 3.14 9.57 13.43
CA GLU A 163 4.37 9.49 14.22
C GLU A 163 4.65 10.80 14.99
N ALA A 164 4.52 11.96 14.33
CA ALA A 164 4.78 13.25 14.96
C ALA A 164 3.77 13.56 16.08
N SER A 165 2.51 13.16 15.88
CA SER A 165 1.43 13.45 16.82
C SER A 165 1.27 12.43 17.95
N GLY A 166 1.88 11.24 17.82
CA GLY A 166 1.62 10.11 18.73
C GLY A 166 0.16 9.67 18.61
N LEU A 167 -0.26 9.31 17.40
CA LEU A 167 -1.68 9.09 17.06
C LEU A 167 -2.37 8.09 17.99
N ALA A 168 -1.67 7.01 18.37
CA ALA A 168 -2.20 6.02 19.31
C ALA A 168 -2.49 6.64 20.69
N GLU A 169 -1.55 7.42 21.23
CA GLU A 169 -1.75 8.14 22.51
C GLU A 169 -2.82 9.22 22.41
N LEU A 170 -2.99 9.86 21.25
CA LEU A 170 -4.05 10.83 21.05
C LEU A 170 -5.43 10.19 21.08
N LEU A 171 -5.57 9.01 20.45
CA LEU A 171 -6.80 8.24 20.39
C LEU A 171 -7.21 7.63 21.74
N ALA A 172 -6.25 7.23 22.56
CA ALA A 172 -6.52 6.60 23.85
C ALA A 172 -7.35 7.46 24.83
N GLY A 173 -7.45 8.77 24.60
CA GLY A 173 -8.32 9.68 25.37
C GLY A 173 -9.38 10.38 24.51
N ALA A 174 -9.85 9.73 23.45
CA ALA A 174 -10.86 10.31 22.55
C ALA A 174 -12.27 10.34 23.17
N ASP A 175 -12.57 9.45 24.10
CA ASP A 175 -13.82 9.35 24.86
C ASP A 175 -13.93 10.41 25.96
N GLU A 176 -12.81 10.92 26.46
CA GLU A 176 -12.74 12.05 27.40
C GLU A 176 -13.08 13.40 26.74
N LEU A 177 -13.10 13.47 25.41
CA LEU A 177 -13.39 14.69 24.66
C LEU A 177 -14.91 14.90 24.50
N PRO A 178 -15.35 16.14 24.25
CA PRO A 178 -16.72 16.38 23.79
C PRO A 178 -17.06 15.47 22.59
N PRO A 179 -18.26 14.87 22.52
CA PRO A 179 -18.57 13.81 21.55
C PRO A 179 -18.24 14.15 20.10
N SER A 180 -18.52 15.38 19.66
CA SER A 180 -18.20 15.83 18.30
C SER A 180 -16.71 15.90 18.01
N ARG A 181 -15.89 16.30 19.00
CA ARG A 181 -14.42 16.36 18.89
C ARG A 181 -13.81 14.97 18.94
N GLY A 182 -14.29 14.10 19.84
CA GLY A 182 -13.89 12.70 19.91
C GLY A 182 -14.16 11.97 18.59
N ALA A 183 -15.39 12.09 18.07
CA ALA A 183 -15.78 11.50 16.78
C ALA A 183 -14.91 12.02 15.62
N GLY A 184 -14.66 13.34 15.56
CA GLY A 184 -13.82 13.93 14.52
C GLY A 184 -12.38 13.40 14.53
N LEU A 185 -11.80 13.23 15.73
CA LEU A 185 -10.45 12.66 15.89
C LEU A 185 -10.41 11.18 15.48
N VAL A 186 -11.38 10.36 15.92
CA VAL A 186 -11.46 8.94 15.55
C VAL A 186 -11.63 8.77 14.04
N ALA A 187 -12.54 9.54 13.42
CA ALA A 187 -12.77 9.48 11.98
C ALA A 187 -11.50 9.83 11.20
N ARG A 188 -10.80 10.90 11.62
CA ARG A 188 -9.55 11.31 10.99
C ARG A 188 -8.44 10.28 11.14
N ALA A 189 -8.29 9.71 12.33
CA ALA A 189 -7.29 8.70 12.58
C ALA A 189 -7.51 7.46 11.71
N GLY A 190 -8.77 6.99 11.59
CA GLY A 190 -9.13 5.91 10.68
C GLY A 190 -8.75 6.20 9.22
N ARG A 191 -8.99 7.44 8.75
CA ARG A 191 -8.56 7.87 7.40
C ARG A 191 -7.04 7.87 7.24
N LEU A 192 -6.29 8.37 8.23
CA LEU A 192 -4.83 8.34 8.19
C LEU A 192 -4.30 6.90 8.13
N LEU A 193 -4.80 6.01 8.99
CA LEU A 193 -4.41 4.60 9.02
C LEU A 193 -4.70 3.90 7.68
N PHE A 194 -5.89 4.09 7.12
CA PHE A 194 -6.25 3.52 5.82
C PHE A 194 -5.43 4.11 4.68
N ARG A 195 -5.11 5.41 4.75
CA ARG A 195 -4.28 6.07 3.74
C ARG A 195 -2.88 5.49 3.71
N MET A 196 -2.31 5.12 4.86
CA MET A 196 -1.01 4.46 4.96
C MET A 196 -1.00 3.05 4.33
N THR A 197 -2.14 2.40 4.10
CA THR A 197 -2.18 1.06 3.49
C THR A 197 -2.14 1.06 1.97
N THR A 198 -2.25 2.23 1.32
CA THR A 198 -2.23 2.29 -0.14
C THR A 198 -0.86 1.95 -0.70
N LEU A 199 -0.85 1.36 -1.89
CA LEU A 199 0.34 0.90 -2.59
C LEU A 199 0.74 1.84 -3.75
N ARG A 200 0.18 3.06 -3.76
CA ARG A 200 0.46 4.10 -4.75
C ARG A 200 1.80 4.82 -4.58
N ASP A 201 2.45 4.69 -3.42
CA ASP A 201 3.72 5.37 -3.11
C ASP A 201 4.86 4.39 -2.92
N TYR A 202 4.94 3.34 -3.77
CA TYR A 202 5.98 2.31 -3.77
C TYR A 202 6.06 1.43 -2.52
N ARG A 203 5.46 1.77 -1.38
CA ARG A 203 5.41 0.93 -0.18
C ARG A 203 4.14 1.21 0.62
N PRO A 204 3.57 0.18 1.28
CA PRO A 204 2.51 0.41 2.24
C PRO A 204 3.13 1.03 3.50
N GLU A 205 3.02 2.35 3.63
CA GLU A 205 3.58 3.15 4.73
C GLU A 205 3.15 2.65 6.12
N ILE A 206 2.01 1.96 6.19
CA ILE A 206 1.51 1.36 7.42
C ILE A 206 2.52 0.37 8.01
N LEU A 207 3.29 -0.35 7.19
CA LEU A 207 4.32 -1.30 7.66
C LEU A 207 5.51 -0.60 8.32
N SER A 208 5.72 0.68 8.01
CA SER A 208 6.75 1.49 8.65
C SER A 208 6.26 2.22 9.89
N TYR A 209 4.97 2.11 10.22
CA TYR A 209 4.38 2.69 11.42
C TYR A 209 4.22 1.60 12.50
N PRO A 210 5.19 1.44 13.43
CA PRO A 210 5.19 0.34 14.39
C PRO A 210 4.03 0.40 15.39
N ASP A 211 3.50 1.60 15.67
CA ASP A 211 2.35 1.78 16.57
C ASP A 211 1.01 1.45 15.89
N ALA A 212 1.01 0.94 14.65
CA ALA A 212 -0.19 0.59 13.92
C ALA A 212 -1.12 -0.36 14.71
N PRO A 213 -0.67 -1.51 15.29
CA PRO A 213 -1.55 -2.39 16.05
C PRO A 213 -2.24 -1.68 17.23
N ARG A 214 -1.50 -0.82 17.94
CA ARG A 214 -2.03 -0.01 19.04
C ARG A 214 -3.04 1.01 18.53
N ALA A 215 -2.70 1.76 17.48
CA ALA A 215 -3.58 2.77 16.88
C ALA A 215 -4.88 2.18 16.34
N TYR A 216 -4.84 1.01 15.69
CA TYR A 216 -6.04 0.28 15.28
C TYR A 216 -6.87 -0.18 16.48
N GLY A 217 -6.21 -0.60 17.56
CA GLY A 217 -6.86 -0.91 18.83
C GLY A 217 -7.62 0.27 19.43
N GLU A 218 -6.98 1.44 19.52
CA GLU A 218 -7.66 2.64 20.03
C GLU A 218 -8.74 3.16 19.07
N PHE A 219 -8.52 3.05 17.76
CA PHE A 219 -9.53 3.37 16.76
C PHE A 219 -10.78 2.49 16.90
N ALA A 220 -10.63 1.18 17.11
CA ALA A 220 -11.75 0.26 17.29
C ALA A 220 -12.55 0.56 18.58
N ARG A 221 -11.87 0.86 19.70
CA ARG A 221 -12.54 1.30 20.93
C ARG A 221 -13.33 2.59 20.73
N GLY A 222 -12.74 3.55 19.99
CA GLY A 222 -13.36 4.82 19.66
C GLY A 222 -14.47 4.74 18.60
N ALA A 223 -14.62 3.61 17.89
CA ALA A 223 -15.56 3.48 16.78
C ALA A 223 -17.02 3.73 17.19
N GLY A 224 -17.37 3.43 18.45
CA GLY A 224 -18.70 3.71 19.01
C GLY A 224 -19.04 5.19 19.15
N LEU A 225 -18.06 6.09 19.10
CA LEU A 225 -18.26 7.55 19.14
C LEU A 225 -18.68 8.12 17.77
N LEU A 226 -18.45 7.38 16.69
CA LEU A 226 -18.73 7.86 15.35
C LEU A 226 -20.25 7.89 15.10
N PRO A 227 -20.83 9.04 14.69
CA PRO A 227 -22.20 9.06 14.23
C PRO A 227 -22.33 8.25 12.92
N PRO A 228 -23.47 7.57 12.68
CA PRO A 228 -23.69 6.74 11.50
C PRO A 228 -23.91 7.61 10.25
N THR A 229 -22.80 8.04 9.63
CA THR A 229 -22.79 8.78 8.36
C THR A 229 -22.15 7.92 7.27
N PRO A 230 -22.41 8.19 5.98
CA PRO A 230 -21.73 7.51 4.88
C PRO A 230 -20.21 7.55 5.01
N ASP A 231 -19.67 8.71 5.42
CA ASP A 231 -18.24 8.90 5.61
C ASP A 231 -17.64 8.00 6.69
N HIS A 232 -18.26 7.94 7.86
CA HIS A 232 -17.75 7.09 8.93
C HIS A 232 -17.96 5.61 8.61
N HIS A 233 -19.03 5.27 7.88
CA HIS A 233 -19.29 3.90 7.45
C HIS A 233 -18.18 3.42 6.51
N ALA A 234 -17.77 4.26 5.56
CA ALA A 234 -16.65 3.96 4.67
C ALA A 234 -15.32 3.75 5.41
N VAL A 235 -15.03 4.59 6.42
CA VAL A 235 -13.82 4.46 7.24
C VAL A 235 -13.81 3.12 8.00
N LEU A 236 -14.93 2.75 8.63
CA LEU A 236 -15.05 1.48 9.34
C LEU A 236 -14.93 0.27 8.40
N LEU A 237 -15.59 0.29 7.25
CA LEU A 237 -15.50 -0.80 6.25
C LEU A 237 -14.08 -0.95 5.71
N SER A 238 -13.42 0.17 5.41
CA SER A 238 -12.03 0.19 4.96
C SER A 238 -11.09 -0.42 6.01
N ALA A 239 -11.25 -0.05 7.28
CA ALA A 239 -10.46 -0.63 8.38
C ALA A 239 -10.64 -2.16 8.47
N VAL A 240 -11.88 -2.66 8.38
CA VAL A 240 -12.17 -4.10 8.44
C VAL A 240 -11.59 -4.84 7.23
N GLN A 241 -11.65 -4.27 6.01
CA GLN A 241 -11.03 -4.88 4.82
C GLN A 241 -9.52 -5.01 4.97
N GLU A 242 -8.85 -3.97 5.48
CA GLU A 242 -7.40 -3.96 5.67
C GLU A 242 -6.97 -4.94 6.77
N LEU A 243 -7.67 -5.00 7.89
CA LEU A 243 -7.38 -5.97 8.96
C LEU A 243 -7.58 -7.44 8.54
N ARG A 244 -8.40 -7.68 7.52
CA ARG A 244 -8.69 -9.03 6.98
C ARG A 244 -7.76 -9.49 5.87
N THR A 245 -7.24 -8.57 5.05
CA THR A 245 -6.52 -8.93 3.81
C THR A 245 -5.36 -8.00 3.45
N GLY A 246 -5.24 -6.87 4.12
CA GLY A 246 -4.31 -5.80 3.77
C GLY A 246 -2.97 -5.89 4.49
N PRO A 247 -2.04 -4.97 4.18
CA PRO A 247 -0.67 -4.98 4.70
C PRO A 247 -0.58 -4.93 6.23
N VAL A 248 -1.55 -4.31 6.92
CA VAL A 248 -1.56 -4.18 8.39
C VAL A 248 -1.47 -5.54 9.11
N MET A 249 -1.85 -6.64 8.44
CA MET A 249 -1.72 -7.99 8.97
C MET A 249 -0.28 -8.45 9.19
N LEU A 250 0.70 -7.81 8.54
CA LEU A 250 2.11 -8.17 8.61
C LEU A 250 2.83 -7.57 9.82
N HIS A 251 2.13 -6.75 10.61
CA HIS A 251 2.64 -6.30 11.91
C HIS A 251 2.66 -7.45 12.91
N ASP A 252 3.51 -7.31 13.92
CA ASP A 252 3.57 -8.22 15.06
C ASP A 252 2.39 -7.93 16.01
N TRP A 253 1.24 -8.55 15.72
CA TRP A 253 0.07 -8.49 16.58
C TRP A 253 0.23 -9.45 17.76
N ASP A 254 -0.09 -8.97 18.97
CA ASP A 254 -0.28 -9.87 20.10
C ASP A 254 -1.36 -10.93 19.76
N PRO A 255 -1.21 -12.19 20.23
CA PRO A 255 -2.15 -13.25 19.93
C PRO A 255 -3.61 -12.86 20.22
N GLY A 256 -4.48 -12.97 19.21
CA GLY A 256 -5.91 -12.65 19.31
C GLY A 256 -6.26 -11.16 19.30
N ARG A 257 -5.27 -10.25 19.35
CA ARG A 257 -5.51 -8.80 19.41
C ARG A 257 -6.17 -8.29 18.14
N ARG A 258 -5.71 -8.74 16.98
CA ARG A 258 -6.28 -8.36 15.68
C ARG A 258 -7.72 -8.83 15.54
N GLU A 259 -8.00 -10.06 15.97
CA GLU A 259 -9.34 -10.66 15.94
C GLU A 259 -10.29 -9.89 16.87
N ALA A 260 -9.82 -9.44 18.03
CA ALA A 260 -10.60 -8.57 18.93
C ALA A 260 -10.93 -7.21 18.28
N VAL A 261 -9.96 -6.56 17.64
CA VAL A 261 -10.17 -5.31 16.89
C VAL A 261 -11.20 -5.50 15.76
N LEU A 262 -11.08 -6.60 15.01
CA LEU A 262 -12.06 -6.96 13.97
C LEU A 262 -13.45 -7.18 14.55
N ALA A 263 -13.56 -7.88 15.69
CA ALA A 263 -14.83 -8.12 16.37
C ALA A 263 -15.49 -6.82 16.84
N GLU A 264 -14.73 -5.89 17.42
CA GLU A 264 -15.23 -4.57 17.85
C GLU A 264 -15.77 -3.75 16.66
N LEU A 265 -15.00 -3.63 15.59
CA LEU A 265 -15.42 -2.87 14.40
C LEU A 265 -16.65 -3.49 13.72
N THR A 266 -16.68 -4.82 13.60
CA THR A 266 -17.83 -5.53 13.02
C THR A 266 -19.07 -5.48 13.90
N ALA A 267 -18.92 -5.43 15.23
CA ALA A 267 -20.03 -5.23 16.16
C ALA A 267 -20.64 -3.84 16.02
N VAL A 268 -19.84 -2.79 15.86
CA VAL A 268 -20.33 -1.42 15.55
C VAL A 268 -21.08 -1.43 14.23
N LEU A 269 -20.46 -1.95 13.18
CA LEU A 269 -21.11 -2.04 11.87
C LEU A 269 -22.43 -2.80 11.95
N SER A 270 -22.54 -3.87 12.74
CA SER A 270 -23.74 -4.71 12.82
C SER A 270 -24.95 -4.05 13.48
N ARG A 271 -24.82 -2.86 14.09
CA ARG A 271 -25.95 -2.18 14.75
C ARG A 271 -26.96 -1.63 13.71
N PRO A 272 -28.26 -1.55 14.05
CA PRO A 272 -29.31 -1.12 13.11
C PRO A 272 -29.08 0.28 12.53
N GLU A 273 -28.57 1.22 13.32
CA GLU A 273 -28.31 2.60 12.88
C GLU A 273 -27.26 2.68 11.76
N TRP A 274 -26.31 1.75 11.71
CA TRP A 274 -25.33 1.66 10.62
C TRP A 274 -25.88 0.97 9.37
N GLN A 275 -26.91 0.14 9.52
CA GLN A 275 -27.63 -0.43 8.39
C GLN A 275 -28.50 0.63 7.71
N ALA A 276 -29.16 1.50 8.48
CA ALA A 276 -29.99 2.58 7.96
C ALA A 276 -29.22 3.59 7.08
N VAL A 277 -27.90 3.71 7.23
CA VAL A 277 -27.05 4.53 6.35
C VAL A 277 -27.14 4.10 4.88
N LEU A 278 -27.38 2.81 4.62
CA LEU A 278 -27.49 2.27 3.27
C LEU A 278 -28.82 2.60 2.59
N ASP A 279 -29.84 3.01 3.37
CA ASP A 279 -31.16 3.41 2.86
C ASP A 279 -31.17 4.89 2.41
N LEU A 280 -30.07 5.62 2.62
CA LEU A 280 -29.91 6.98 2.11
C LEU A 280 -29.82 6.98 0.59
N GLU A 281 -30.36 8.03 -0.04
CA GLU A 281 -30.20 8.26 -1.47
C GLU A 281 -28.98 9.15 -1.73
N GLY A 282 -28.09 8.70 -2.62
CA GLY A 282 -26.97 9.52 -3.06
C GLY A 282 -27.45 10.65 -3.99
N GLU A 283 -27.23 11.90 -3.60
CA GLU A 283 -27.64 13.09 -4.36
C GLU A 283 -26.97 13.12 -5.75
N ASP A 284 -25.69 12.77 -5.81
CA ASP A 284 -24.89 12.73 -7.04
C ASP A 284 -24.46 11.29 -7.43
N PRO A 285 -23.95 11.08 -8.67
CA PRO A 285 -23.47 9.77 -9.09
C PRO A 285 -22.36 9.18 -8.21
N GLY A 286 -21.47 10.01 -7.66
CA GLY A 286 -20.41 9.59 -6.73
C GLY A 286 -20.96 9.04 -5.42
N GLY A 287 -21.90 9.76 -4.80
CA GLY A 287 -22.60 9.34 -3.59
C GLY A 287 -23.35 8.02 -3.78
N ARG A 288 -24.05 7.85 -4.92
CA ARG A 288 -24.72 6.57 -5.25
C ARG A 288 -23.72 5.43 -5.40
N ARG A 289 -22.61 5.64 -6.12
CA ARG A 289 -21.53 4.65 -6.25
C ARG A 289 -20.98 4.24 -4.89
N ARG A 290 -20.72 5.22 -4.03
CA ARG A 290 -20.15 5.00 -2.69
C ARG A 290 -21.08 4.20 -1.80
N LEU A 291 -22.38 4.53 -1.75
CA LEU A 291 -23.39 3.78 -1.01
C LEU A 291 -23.54 2.34 -1.54
N ALA A 292 -23.55 2.16 -2.87
CA ALA A 292 -23.60 0.84 -3.48
C ALA A 292 -22.34 0.00 -3.15
N TRP A 293 -21.16 0.64 -3.11
CA TRP A 293 -19.93 0.01 -2.62
C TRP A 293 -20.06 -0.38 -1.14
N MET A 294 -20.57 0.50 -0.27
CA MET A 294 -20.76 0.19 1.16
C MET A 294 -21.65 -1.03 1.34
N GLY A 295 -22.77 -1.11 0.63
CA GLY A 295 -23.68 -2.27 0.70
C GLY A 295 -23.00 -3.59 0.33
N ARG A 296 -22.28 -3.62 -0.80
CA ARG A 296 -21.54 -4.82 -1.25
C ARG A 296 -20.42 -5.19 -0.28
N THR A 297 -19.63 -4.20 0.13
CA THR A 297 -18.47 -4.40 1.02
C THR A 297 -18.94 -4.86 2.40
N ARG A 298 -19.97 -4.24 2.98
CA ARG A 298 -20.60 -4.64 4.23
C ARG A 298 -21.04 -6.10 4.20
N ALA A 299 -21.80 -6.49 3.17
CA ALA A 299 -22.26 -7.87 3.01
C ALA A 299 -21.11 -8.88 2.93
N ARG A 300 -19.93 -8.47 2.44
CA ARG A 300 -18.74 -9.32 2.40
C ARG A 300 -17.97 -9.34 3.71
N VAL A 301 -17.82 -8.21 4.39
CA VAL A 301 -17.07 -8.17 5.64
C VAL A 301 -17.83 -8.78 6.82
N LEU A 302 -19.16 -8.66 6.84
CA LEU A 302 -20.01 -9.24 7.89
C LEU A 302 -20.38 -10.71 7.64
N ARG A 303 -20.13 -11.24 6.44
CA ARG A 303 -20.18 -12.70 6.22
C ARG A 303 -19.16 -13.36 7.16
N SER A 304 -19.62 -14.39 7.87
CA SER A 304 -18.80 -15.16 8.81
C SER A 304 -17.47 -15.52 8.17
N PRO A 305 -16.34 -15.39 8.89
CA PRO A 305 -15.06 -15.84 8.39
C PRO A 305 -15.21 -17.29 7.90
N ARG A 306 -15.01 -17.53 6.61
CA ARG A 306 -14.89 -18.89 6.10
C ARG A 306 -13.66 -19.53 6.74
N ALA A 307 -13.74 -20.84 6.99
CA ALA A 307 -12.83 -21.59 7.86
C ALA A 307 -11.37 -21.08 7.76
N PRO A 308 -10.72 -20.73 8.89
CA PRO A 308 -9.38 -20.14 8.95
C PRO A 308 -8.25 -21.09 8.52
N SER A 309 -8.54 -22.16 7.81
CA SER A 309 -7.63 -23.30 7.57
C SER A 309 -7.27 -23.53 6.10
N ALA A 310 -7.70 -22.68 5.17
CA ALA A 310 -7.28 -22.81 3.78
C ALA A 310 -5.85 -22.21 3.61
N PRO A 311 -4.85 -23.00 3.18
CA PRO A 311 -3.48 -22.53 3.01
C PRO A 311 -3.35 -21.42 1.95
N LEU A 312 -4.25 -21.39 0.97
CA LEU A 312 -4.37 -20.33 -0.03
C LEU A 312 -5.76 -19.70 0.06
N ARG A 313 -5.79 -18.36 -0.06
CA ARG A 313 -7.04 -17.60 -0.21
C ARG A 313 -6.84 -16.40 -1.13
N ILE A 314 -7.79 -16.14 -2.02
CA ILE A 314 -7.77 -15.02 -2.97
C ILE A 314 -8.99 -14.13 -2.73
N GLU A 315 -8.76 -12.88 -2.33
CA GLU A 315 -9.82 -11.92 -2.01
C GLU A 315 -9.70 -10.68 -2.90
N VAL A 316 -10.75 -10.39 -3.67
CA VAL A 316 -10.75 -9.18 -4.51
C VAL A 316 -10.98 -7.92 -3.66
N HIS A 317 -10.02 -7.03 -3.54
CA HIS A 317 -10.16 -5.81 -2.76
C HIS A 317 -10.54 -4.61 -3.63
N HIS A 318 -11.58 -3.87 -3.22
CA HIS A 318 -12.00 -2.60 -3.81
C HIS A 318 -12.13 -1.56 -2.70
N ARG A 319 -11.32 -0.51 -2.78
CA ARG A 319 -11.29 0.61 -1.82
C ARG A 319 -12.55 1.48 -1.92
N ASP A 320 -12.72 2.36 -0.93
CA ASP A 320 -13.71 3.43 -0.95
C ASP A 320 -13.62 4.23 -2.27
N PRO A 321 -14.72 4.40 -3.02
CA PRO A 321 -14.74 5.21 -4.25
C PRO A 321 -14.22 6.64 -4.11
N ASP A 322 -14.25 7.23 -2.91
CA ASP A 322 -13.68 8.56 -2.64
C ASP A 322 -12.14 8.53 -2.43
N ASP A 323 -11.55 7.34 -2.26
CA ASP A 323 -10.10 7.08 -2.32
C ASP A 323 -9.83 6.00 -3.40
N PRO A 324 -10.15 6.29 -4.67
CA PRO A 324 -10.19 5.27 -5.70
C PRO A 324 -8.78 4.71 -5.87
N ALA A 325 -8.62 3.38 -5.90
CA ALA A 325 -7.39 2.69 -6.26
C ALA A 325 -7.67 1.58 -7.27
N VAL A 326 -6.62 0.91 -7.75
CA VAL A 326 -6.82 -0.30 -8.55
C VAL A 326 -7.53 -1.36 -7.71
N VAL A 327 -8.39 -2.14 -8.35
CA VAL A 327 -8.99 -3.32 -7.73
C VAL A 327 -7.92 -4.41 -7.73
N GLU A 328 -7.67 -5.00 -6.56
CA GLU A 328 -6.59 -5.98 -6.35
C GLU A 328 -7.17 -7.38 -6.19
N ALA A 329 -6.57 -8.42 -6.77
CA ALA A 329 -6.80 -9.80 -6.33
C ALA A 329 -5.78 -10.15 -5.25
N ARG A 330 -6.09 -9.86 -3.98
CA ARG A 330 -5.17 -10.07 -2.85
C ARG A 330 -5.00 -11.56 -2.59
N ILE A 331 -3.76 -12.02 -2.64
CA ILE A 331 -3.37 -13.41 -2.38
C ILE A 331 -2.89 -13.54 -0.94
N LEU A 332 -3.54 -14.41 -0.18
CA LEU A 332 -3.17 -14.75 1.19
C LEU A 332 -2.66 -16.19 1.23
N VAL A 333 -1.47 -16.38 1.79
CA VAL A 333 -0.89 -17.70 2.07
C VAL A 333 -0.78 -17.87 3.57
N ASP A 334 -1.35 -18.95 4.11
CA ASP A 334 -1.48 -19.19 5.56
C ASP A 334 -2.09 -17.99 6.29
N GLY A 335 -3.07 -17.37 5.62
CA GLY A 335 -3.73 -16.16 6.10
C GLY A 335 -2.90 -14.88 6.01
N ARG A 336 -1.64 -14.87 5.54
CA ARG A 336 -0.80 -13.66 5.41
C ARG A 336 -0.80 -13.12 3.98
N PRO A 337 -0.89 -11.79 3.76
CA PRO A 337 -0.93 -11.22 2.41
C PRO A 337 0.45 -11.30 1.73
N LEU A 338 0.54 -12.09 0.65
CA LEU A 338 1.80 -12.45 0.00
C LEU A 338 2.49 -11.27 -0.68
N VAL A 339 1.76 -10.47 -1.47
CA VAL A 339 2.34 -9.37 -2.25
C VAL A 339 2.98 -8.29 -1.37
N PRO A 340 2.32 -7.73 -0.34
CA PRO A 340 2.97 -6.74 0.52
C PRO A 340 4.08 -7.33 1.41
N ASP A 341 4.11 -8.64 1.69
CA ASP A 341 5.15 -9.29 2.51
C ASP A 341 6.46 -9.49 1.75
N TYR A 342 6.38 -9.83 0.46
CA TYR A 342 7.55 -10.21 -0.34
C TYR A 342 7.96 -9.23 -1.43
N PHE A 343 7.01 -8.43 -1.95
CA PHE A 343 7.28 -7.46 -3.00
C PHE A 343 7.13 -6.03 -2.47
N GLY A 344 5.95 -5.69 -1.97
CA GLY A 344 5.68 -4.41 -1.30
C GLY A 344 5.91 -3.17 -2.16
N ARG A 345 6.00 -3.28 -3.50
CA ARG A 345 6.27 -2.17 -4.43
C ARG A 345 5.10 -1.72 -5.31
N GLY A 346 3.98 -2.39 -5.15
CA GLY A 346 2.76 -2.14 -5.89
C GLY A 346 1.66 -3.09 -5.44
N PRO A 347 0.44 -2.87 -5.92
CA PRO A 347 -0.72 -3.72 -5.65
C PRO A 347 -0.57 -5.09 -6.31
N ALA A 348 -1.32 -6.07 -5.79
CA ALA A 348 -1.52 -7.31 -6.54
C ALA A 348 -2.26 -7.00 -7.85
N ASN A 349 -1.97 -7.76 -8.91
CA ASN A 349 -2.65 -7.63 -10.17
C ASN A 349 -4.17 -7.83 -10.01
N GLY A 350 -4.95 -7.20 -10.88
CA GLY A 350 -6.40 -7.20 -10.79
C GLY A 350 -7.01 -8.59 -11.05
N PRO A 351 -8.27 -8.81 -10.67
CA PRO A 351 -8.98 -10.05 -10.95
C PRO A 351 -9.08 -10.33 -12.46
N GLU A 352 -9.13 -9.31 -13.30
CA GLU A 352 -9.14 -9.48 -14.76
C GLU A 352 -7.85 -10.14 -15.28
N GLU A 353 -6.71 -9.85 -14.65
CA GLU A 353 -5.40 -10.40 -15.01
C GLU A 353 -5.23 -11.80 -14.40
N LEU A 354 -5.47 -11.95 -13.09
CA LEU A 354 -5.11 -13.16 -12.34
C LEU A 354 -6.18 -14.26 -12.37
N LEU A 355 -7.46 -13.89 -12.43
CA LEU A 355 -8.57 -14.84 -12.33
C LEU A 355 -9.21 -15.06 -13.69
N ASP A 356 -9.59 -13.97 -14.37
CA ASP A 356 -10.42 -14.09 -15.57
C ASP A 356 -9.70 -14.75 -16.74
N THR A 357 -8.37 -14.62 -16.83
CA THR A 357 -7.51 -15.28 -17.83
C THR A 357 -7.27 -16.77 -17.54
N GLY A 358 -7.55 -17.23 -16.32
CA GLY A 358 -7.20 -18.56 -15.84
C GLY A 358 -5.71 -18.76 -15.52
N LEU A 359 -4.91 -17.68 -15.44
CA LEU A 359 -3.47 -17.77 -15.15
C LEU A 359 -3.13 -18.47 -13.83
N LEU A 360 -4.03 -18.43 -12.84
CA LEU A 360 -3.82 -19.15 -11.58
C LEU A 360 -4.24 -20.62 -11.63
N ARG A 361 -4.82 -21.14 -12.73
CA ARG A 361 -5.19 -22.55 -12.82
C ARG A 361 -3.95 -23.42 -13.03
N ALA A 362 -3.71 -24.36 -12.13
CA ALA A 362 -2.53 -25.21 -12.21
C ALA A 362 -2.69 -26.31 -13.28
N THR A 363 -1.67 -26.41 -14.15
CA THR A 363 -1.54 -27.45 -15.19
C THR A 363 -0.28 -28.27 -14.95
N GLU A 364 -0.20 -29.47 -15.54
CA GLU A 364 1.03 -30.28 -15.48
C GLU A 364 2.22 -29.54 -16.10
N GLU A 365 1.97 -28.80 -17.19
CA GLU A 365 2.97 -27.89 -17.78
C GLU A 365 3.18 -26.66 -16.87
N PRO A 366 4.41 -26.41 -16.38
CA PRO A 366 4.71 -25.24 -15.57
C PRO A 366 4.59 -23.96 -16.40
N HIS A 367 3.99 -22.91 -15.83
CA HIS A 367 3.92 -21.60 -16.47
C HIS A 367 4.14 -20.46 -15.47
N GLU A 368 4.71 -19.35 -15.95
CA GLU A 368 4.98 -18.16 -15.14
C GLU A 368 3.73 -17.27 -15.03
N VAL A 369 3.47 -16.75 -13.84
CA VAL A 369 2.35 -15.85 -13.52
C VAL A 369 2.90 -14.59 -12.86
N GLN A 370 2.56 -13.42 -13.41
CA GLN A 370 2.86 -12.13 -12.77
C GLN A 370 1.80 -11.84 -11.69
N LEU A 371 2.19 -11.93 -10.41
CA LEU A 371 1.28 -11.68 -9.28
C LEU A 371 1.10 -10.18 -8.99
N ALA A 372 2.13 -9.37 -9.25
CA ALA A 372 2.11 -7.94 -8.98
C ALA A 372 3.14 -7.20 -9.83
N GLU A 373 2.82 -5.99 -10.25
CA GLU A 373 3.77 -5.04 -10.84
C GLU A 373 4.02 -3.87 -9.87
N ALA A 374 5.24 -3.31 -9.88
CA ALA A 374 5.50 -2.10 -9.13
C ALA A 374 4.62 -0.96 -9.64
N TYR A 375 4.22 -0.06 -8.74
CA TYR A 375 3.38 1.09 -9.09
C TYR A 375 3.97 1.99 -10.19
N CYS A 376 5.31 2.07 -10.26
CA CYS A 376 5.98 2.85 -11.30
C CYS A 376 5.96 2.15 -12.66
N THR A 377 6.56 0.97 -12.76
CA THR A 377 6.50 -0.03 -13.85
C THR A 377 7.44 -1.19 -13.50
N GLU A 378 7.32 -2.33 -14.17
CA GLU A 378 8.29 -3.42 -14.15
C GLU A 378 9.71 -2.93 -14.52
N GLY A 379 9.83 -2.05 -15.52
CA GLY A 379 11.13 -1.54 -15.96
C GLY A 379 11.90 -0.74 -14.89
N CYS A 380 11.19 -0.15 -13.91
CA CYS A 380 11.80 0.66 -12.85
C CYS A 380 12.03 -0.12 -11.55
N CYS A 381 10.99 -0.73 -11.00
CA CYS A 381 11.05 -1.41 -9.70
C CYS A 381 10.73 -2.91 -9.79
N GLY A 382 10.55 -3.43 -11.01
CA GLY A 382 10.25 -4.82 -11.32
C GLY A 382 8.83 -5.24 -10.98
N ALA A 383 8.63 -6.55 -10.98
CA ALA A 383 7.37 -7.21 -10.72
C ALA A 383 7.65 -8.53 -9.99
N LEU A 384 6.61 -9.08 -9.34
CA LEU A 384 6.65 -10.36 -8.66
C LEU A 384 6.05 -11.43 -9.56
N TYR A 385 6.85 -12.43 -9.90
CA TYR A 385 6.41 -13.60 -10.66
C TYR A 385 6.60 -14.89 -9.87
N VAL A 386 5.76 -15.87 -10.20
CA VAL A 386 5.82 -17.24 -9.69
C VAL A 386 5.61 -18.23 -10.83
N THR A 387 6.24 -19.39 -10.76
CA THR A 387 5.92 -20.53 -11.63
C THR A 387 4.88 -21.41 -10.93
N VAL A 388 3.74 -21.62 -11.59
CA VAL A 388 2.66 -22.48 -11.09
C VAL A 388 2.68 -23.80 -11.86
N ARG A 389 2.63 -24.92 -11.13
CA ARG A 389 2.64 -26.28 -11.68
C ARG A 389 1.75 -27.21 -10.87
N ARG A 390 1.06 -28.12 -11.54
CA ARG A 390 0.43 -29.30 -10.93
C ARG A 390 1.44 -30.43 -10.81
N ASP A 391 1.54 -30.98 -9.61
CA ASP A 391 2.44 -32.08 -9.22
C ASP A 391 1.61 -33.17 -8.54
N GLY A 392 0.93 -34.00 -9.33
CA GLY A 392 0.00 -35.01 -8.80
C GLY A 392 -1.15 -34.39 -8.01
N ASP A 393 -1.23 -34.71 -6.72
CA ASP A 393 -2.22 -34.19 -5.77
C ASP A 393 -1.83 -32.83 -5.17
N GLN A 394 -0.71 -32.24 -5.60
CA GLN A 394 -0.26 -30.94 -5.14
C GLN A 394 -0.19 -29.90 -6.25
N VAL A 395 -0.33 -28.64 -5.86
CA VAL A 395 0.02 -27.49 -6.68
C VAL A 395 1.26 -26.85 -6.07
N VAL A 396 2.27 -26.65 -6.90
CA VAL A 396 3.58 -26.13 -6.51
C VAL A 396 3.76 -24.74 -7.08
N TRP A 397 4.07 -23.78 -6.20
CA TRP A 397 4.49 -22.44 -6.54
C TRP A 397 5.98 -22.30 -6.26
N SER A 398 6.77 -22.13 -7.31
CA SER A 398 8.23 -22.14 -7.26
C SER A 398 8.82 -21.14 -8.26
N GLY A 399 10.16 -21.11 -8.41
CA GLY A 399 10.80 -20.31 -9.47
C GLY A 399 10.53 -18.81 -9.37
N TRP A 400 10.46 -18.29 -8.14
CA TRP A 400 10.11 -16.91 -7.87
C TRP A 400 11.07 -15.92 -8.51
N ARG A 401 10.54 -14.94 -9.24
CA ARG A 401 11.30 -13.80 -9.76
C ARG A 401 10.79 -12.53 -9.10
N CYS A 402 11.61 -11.98 -8.22
CA CYS A 402 11.33 -10.76 -7.48
C CYS A 402 12.61 -9.92 -7.38
N PRO A 403 12.57 -8.62 -7.72
CA PRO A 403 13.70 -7.72 -7.51
C PRO A 403 14.01 -7.63 -6.01
N VAL A 404 15.17 -8.15 -5.62
CA VAL A 404 15.62 -8.10 -4.23
C VAL A 404 15.80 -6.64 -3.82
N PRO A 405 15.13 -6.14 -2.76
CA PRO A 405 15.41 -4.81 -2.24
C PRO A 405 16.84 -4.75 -1.67
N PRO A 406 17.52 -3.59 -1.76
CA PRO A 406 18.83 -3.42 -1.13
C PRO A 406 18.75 -3.71 0.37
N GLY A 407 19.50 -4.72 0.84
CA GLY A 407 19.51 -5.18 2.23
C GLY A 407 18.57 -6.35 2.56
N GLY A 408 17.79 -6.86 1.61
CA GLY A 408 16.91 -8.01 1.82
C GLY A 408 17.51 -9.33 1.35
N ARG A 409 17.39 -10.39 2.16
CA ARG A 409 17.37 -11.79 1.74
C ARG A 409 16.00 -12.33 2.11
N ARG A 410 15.08 -12.41 1.14
CA ARG A 410 13.93 -13.29 1.30
C ARG A 410 13.76 -14.02 -0.01
N GLU A 411 14.50 -15.11 -0.13
CA GLU A 411 14.12 -16.16 -1.07
C GLU A 411 12.74 -16.64 -0.63
N LEU A 412 11.76 -16.47 -1.51
CA LEU A 412 10.44 -17.04 -1.31
C LEU A 412 10.60 -18.57 -1.35
N PRO A 413 10.17 -19.29 -0.30
CA PRO A 413 10.22 -20.74 -0.34
C PRO A 413 9.30 -21.28 -1.43
N GLU A 414 9.57 -22.50 -1.87
CA GLU A 414 8.59 -23.25 -2.64
C GLU A 414 7.35 -23.49 -1.77
N LEU A 415 6.19 -23.09 -2.27
CA LEU A 415 4.91 -23.30 -1.59
C LEU A 415 4.19 -24.48 -2.23
N ARG A 416 3.62 -25.35 -1.38
CA ARG A 416 2.85 -26.51 -1.81
C ARG A 416 1.45 -26.42 -1.24
N PHE A 417 0.47 -26.65 -2.11
CA PHE A 417 -0.95 -26.66 -1.77
C PHE A 417 -1.53 -28.01 -2.13
N ASP A 418 -2.50 -28.50 -1.35
CA ASP A 418 -3.39 -29.56 -1.81
C ASP A 418 -4.11 -29.11 -3.08
N ALA A 419 -4.06 -29.91 -4.15
CA ALA A 419 -4.53 -29.49 -5.46
C ALA A 419 -6.06 -29.33 -5.50
N ALA A 420 -6.81 -30.15 -4.74
CA ALA A 420 -8.27 -30.03 -4.70
C ALA A 420 -8.70 -28.75 -3.97
N ALA A 421 -8.05 -28.42 -2.85
CA ALA A 421 -8.28 -27.19 -2.11
C ALA A 421 -7.88 -25.95 -2.93
N TYR A 422 -6.76 -26.02 -3.64
CA TYR A 422 -6.29 -24.97 -4.54
C TYR A 422 -7.29 -24.71 -5.68
N ASP A 423 -7.70 -25.75 -6.40
CA ASP A 423 -8.64 -25.64 -7.52
C ASP A 423 -10.01 -25.11 -7.05
N ALA A 424 -10.48 -25.57 -5.88
CA ALA A 424 -11.72 -25.08 -5.28
C ALA A 424 -11.65 -23.58 -4.93
N GLU A 425 -10.52 -23.12 -4.41
CA GLU A 425 -10.31 -21.71 -4.07
C GLU A 425 -10.22 -20.83 -5.31
N VAL A 426 -9.47 -21.25 -6.34
CA VAL A 426 -9.36 -20.53 -7.61
C VAL A 426 -10.73 -20.45 -8.28
N ALA A 427 -11.46 -21.57 -8.40
CA ALA A 427 -12.78 -21.59 -9.00
C ALA A 427 -13.79 -20.71 -8.25
N ARG A 428 -13.71 -20.70 -6.91
CA ARG A 428 -14.52 -19.82 -6.06
C ARG A 428 -14.18 -18.35 -6.28
N ALA A 429 -12.90 -18.00 -6.40
CA ALA A 429 -12.46 -16.63 -6.63
C ALA A 429 -12.88 -16.13 -8.02
N GLU A 430 -12.73 -16.95 -9.06
CA GLU A 430 -13.19 -16.65 -10.42
C GLU A 430 -14.71 -16.41 -10.49
N SER A 431 -15.48 -17.19 -9.73
CA SER A 431 -16.94 -17.12 -9.69
C SER A 431 -17.49 -16.01 -8.77
N ASP A 432 -16.64 -15.31 -8.01
CA ASP A 432 -17.08 -14.23 -7.12
C ASP A 432 -17.30 -12.92 -7.90
N ASP A 433 -18.56 -12.63 -8.18
CA ASP A 433 -18.98 -11.35 -8.78
C ASP A 433 -19.47 -10.33 -7.75
N GLY A 434 -19.40 -10.65 -6.45
CA GLY A 434 -19.99 -9.83 -5.38
C GLY A 434 -19.29 -8.49 -5.15
N TRP A 435 -18.06 -8.34 -5.66
CA TRP A 435 -17.29 -7.10 -5.58
C TRP A 435 -17.53 -6.15 -6.76
N ALA A 436 -17.85 -6.71 -7.94
CA ALA A 436 -17.97 -5.97 -9.19
C ALA A 436 -19.28 -5.17 -9.23
N TRP A 437 -19.18 -3.88 -9.58
CA TRP A 437 -20.34 -3.05 -9.90
C TRP A 437 -20.81 -3.28 -11.34
N PRO A 438 -22.00 -2.80 -11.74
CA PRO A 438 -22.62 -3.15 -13.01
C PRO A 438 -21.73 -3.01 -14.25
N ALA A 439 -21.08 -1.86 -14.42
CA ALA A 439 -20.19 -1.60 -15.55
C ALA A 439 -18.99 -2.55 -15.59
N ARG A 440 -18.31 -2.74 -14.46
CA ARG A 440 -17.18 -3.67 -14.39
C ARG A 440 -17.61 -5.12 -14.64
N ARG A 441 -18.81 -5.51 -14.20
CA ARG A 441 -19.37 -6.82 -14.52
C ARG A 441 -19.63 -6.98 -16.02
N ALA A 442 -20.18 -5.95 -16.69
CA ALA A 442 -20.35 -5.97 -18.14
C ALA A 442 -19.00 -6.08 -18.86
N ALA A 443 -17.98 -5.32 -18.43
CA ALA A 443 -16.63 -5.40 -18.96
C ALA A 443 -16.04 -6.83 -18.88
N ARG A 444 -16.13 -7.47 -17.71
CA ARG A 444 -15.66 -8.85 -17.49
C ARG A 444 -16.39 -9.86 -18.37
N LEU A 445 -17.71 -9.72 -18.51
CA LEU A 445 -18.52 -10.59 -19.38
C LEU A 445 -18.18 -10.41 -20.87
N ILE A 446 -17.92 -9.19 -21.31
CA ILE A 446 -17.46 -8.91 -22.68
C ILE A 446 -16.08 -9.55 -22.90
N ALA A 447 -15.14 -9.35 -21.97
CA ALA A 447 -13.80 -9.94 -22.03
C ALA A 447 -13.86 -11.47 -22.15
N ALA A 448 -14.66 -12.12 -21.30
CA ALA A 448 -14.89 -13.56 -21.35
C ALA A 448 -15.52 -13.99 -22.68
N GLY A 449 -16.52 -13.25 -23.16
CA GLY A 449 -17.19 -13.51 -24.42
C GLY A 449 -16.29 -13.37 -25.65
N LEU A 450 -15.30 -12.49 -25.61
CA LEU A 450 -14.28 -12.33 -26.66
C LEU A 450 -13.24 -13.45 -26.61
N ARG A 451 -12.80 -13.86 -25.42
CA ARG A 451 -11.89 -15.02 -25.25
C ARG A 451 -12.52 -16.32 -25.73
N GLY A 452 -13.81 -16.52 -25.45
CA GLY A 452 -14.56 -17.70 -25.91
C GLY A 452 -14.90 -17.70 -27.41
N ARG A 453 -14.75 -16.56 -28.10
CA ARG A 453 -15.06 -16.39 -29.52
C ARG A 453 -13.99 -15.53 -30.23
N PRO A 454 -12.77 -16.04 -30.40
CA PRO A 454 -11.66 -15.29 -30.97
C PRO A 454 -11.89 -14.90 -32.46
N ASP A 455 -12.82 -15.58 -33.13
CA ASP A 455 -13.26 -15.29 -34.50
C ASP A 455 -13.90 -13.89 -34.61
N LEU A 456 -14.55 -13.39 -33.55
CA LEU A 456 -15.12 -12.04 -33.53
C LEU A 456 -14.08 -10.95 -33.74
N LEU A 457 -12.89 -11.11 -33.17
CA LEU A 457 -11.79 -10.14 -33.30
C LEU A 457 -11.00 -10.39 -34.59
N THR A 458 -10.75 -11.65 -34.92
CA THR A 458 -10.01 -12.07 -36.12
C THR A 458 -10.69 -11.58 -37.39
N ARG A 459 -12.04 -11.63 -37.45
CA ARG A 459 -12.85 -11.15 -38.58
C ARG A 459 -12.53 -9.72 -38.99
N TRP A 460 -12.25 -8.86 -38.01
CA TRP A 460 -11.99 -7.43 -38.23
C TRP A 460 -10.50 -7.09 -38.22
N ASN A 461 -9.62 -8.09 -38.12
CA ASN A 461 -8.18 -7.92 -37.92
C ASN A 461 -7.85 -6.98 -36.74
N VAL A 462 -8.56 -7.17 -35.62
CA VAL A 462 -8.32 -6.43 -34.38
C VAL A 462 -7.86 -7.38 -33.28
N ARG A 463 -7.16 -6.86 -32.28
CA ARG A 463 -6.72 -7.56 -31.07
C ARG A 463 -7.31 -6.89 -29.85
N LEU A 464 -7.65 -7.67 -28.83
CA LEU A 464 -8.06 -7.09 -27.54
C LEU A 464 -6.82 -6.50 -26.86
N GLY A 465 -6.91 -5.23 -26.45
CA GLY A 465 -5.92 -4.59 -25.59
C GLY A 465 -6.27 -4.84 -24.13
N TRP A 466 -7.34 -4.21 -23.64
CA TRP A 466 -7.85 -4.39 -22.28
C TRP A 466 -9.36 -4.15 -22.22
N THR A 467 -9.98 -4.56 -21.12
CA THR A 467 -11.41 -4.39 -20.85
C THR A 467 -11.58 -4.00 -19.40
N GLY A 468 -12.36 -2.96 -19.13
CA GLY A 468 -12.51 -2.44 -17.77
C GLY A 468 -13.51 -1.29 -17.71
N THR A 469 -13.26 -0.35 -16.81
CA THR A 469 -14.09 0.84 -16.62
C THR A 469 -13.30 2.11 -16.87
N ALA A 470 -13.97 3.19 -17.29
CA ALA A 470 -13.27 4.45 -17.51
C ALA A 470 -12.70 4.98 -16.19
N PHE A 471 -11.48 5.52 -16.24
CA PHE A 471 -10.82 6.06 -15.05
C PHE A 471 -11.58 7.23 -14.41
N ARG A 472 -12.16 8.12 -15.24
CA ARG A 472 -12.92 9.29 -14.80
C ARG A 472 -14.40 9.00 -14.52
N ASP A 473 -14.93 7.95 -15.14
CA ASP A 473 -16.30 7.51 -14.93
C ASP A 473 -16.34 5.99 -14.74
N PRO A 474 -16.19 5.51 -13.50
CA PRO A 474 -16.17 4.08 -13.22
C PRO A 474 -17.47 3.37 -13.63
N ASP A 475 -18.59 4.08 -13.82
CA ASP A 475 -19.86 3.48 -14.25
C ASP A 475 -19.91 3.22 -15.77
N GLU A 476 -18.87 3.59 -16.50
CA GLU A 476 -18.78 3.39 -17.93
C GLU A 476 -17.90 2.19 -18.28
N THR A 477 -18.42 1.28 -19.08
CA THR A 477 -17.67 0.11 -19.56
C THR A 477 -16.80 0.51 -20.75
N VAL A 478 -15.51 0.18 -20.71
CA VAL A 478 -14.55 0.54 -21.75
C VAL A 478 -13.80 -0.70 -22.25
N ILE A 479 -13.69 -0.80 -23.57
CA ILE A 479 -12.98 -1.85 -24.28
C ILE A 479 -11.91 -1.18 -25.15
N SER A 480 -10.65 -1.54 -24.93
CA SER A 480 -9.56 -1.16 -25.81
C SER A 480 -9.32 -2.25 -26.84
N LEU A 481 -9.38 -1.88 -28.12
CA LEU A 481 -9.03 -2.74 -29.24
C LEU A 481 -7.81 -2.15 -29.96
N LEU A 482 -6.90 -3.02 -30.38
CA LEU A 482 -5.69 -2.68 -31.11
C LEU A 482 -5.80 -3.19 -32.55
N TYR A 483 -5.28 -2.47 -33.51
CA TYR A 483 -5.21 -2.90 -34.90
C TYR A 483 -4.00 -2.30 -35.58
N ASP A 484 -3.50 -2.97 -36.62
CA ASP A 484 -2.41 -2.44 -37.43
C ASP A 484 -3.00 -1.64 -38.59
N ALA A 485 -2.63 -0.37 -38.68
CA ALA A 485 -3.02 0.48 -39.79
C ALA A 485 -2.26 0.10 -41.07
N GLU A 486 -2.71 0.61 -42.22
CA GLU A 486 -2.10 0.31 -43.53
C GLU A 486 -0.62 0.72 -43.61
N ASP A 487 -0.20 1.69 -42.81
CA ASP A 487 1.18 2.15 -42.66
C ASP A 487 2.04 1.27 -41.72
N GLY A 488 1.47 0.18 -41.19
CA GLY A 488 2.11 -0.72 -40.23
C GLY A 488 2.14 -0.19 -38.80
N THR A 489 1.53 0.97 -38.51
CA THR A 489 1.46 1.51 -37.14
C THR A 489 0.36 0.84 -36.34
N ALA A 490 0.69 0.40 -35.12
CA ALA A 490 -0.31 -0.08 -34.18
C ALA A 490 -1.17 1.09 -33.68
N ARG A 491 -2.48 1.01 -33.90
CA ARG A 491 -3.47 1.99 -33.47
C ARG A 491 -4.42 1.40 -32.44
N GLN A 492 -4.98 2.26 -31.61
CA GLN A 492 -5.89 1.90 -30.52
C GLN A 492 -7.26 2.55 -30.74
N ILE A 493 -8.32 1.78 -30.52
CA ILE A 493 -9.70 2.26 -30.41
C ILE A 493 -10.15 2.07 -28.97
N ILE A 494 -10.77 3.11 -28.42
CA ILE A 494 -11.45 3.07 -27.14
C ILE A 494 -12.94 3.04 -27.40
N TRP A 495 -13.53 1.85 -27.26
CA TRP A 495 -14.96 1.65 -27.39
C TRP A 495 -15.62 1.74 -26.03
N ARG A 496 -16.56 2.68 -25.92
CA ARG A 496 -17.37 2.94 -24.73
C ARG A 496 -18.72 2.24 -24.87
N VAL A 497 -19.08 1.41 -23.90
CA VAL A 497 -20.40 0.77 -23.80
C VAL A 497 -21.19 1.52 -22.72
N PRO A 498 -22.29 2.19 -23.10
CA PRO A 498 -23.03 3.06 -22.18
C PRO A 498 -23.66 2.27 -21.03
N GLU A 499 -23.84 2.96 -19.90
CA GLU A 499 -24.70 2.52 -18.80
C GLU A 499 -26.07 3.16 -18.96
N ASP A 500 -27.06 2.36 -19.35
CA ASP A 500 -28.42 2.79 -19.63
C ASP A 500 -29.44 2.13 -18.68
N GLY A 501 -28.96 1.48 -17.61
CA GLY A 501 -29.78 0.73 -16.67
C GLY A 501 -30.06 -0.72 -17.09
N THR A 502 -29.64 -1.13 -18.29
CA THR A 502 -29.77 -2.51 -18.76
C THR A 502 -28.89 -3.46 -17.93
N PRO A 503 -29.37 -4.67 -17.56
CA PRO A 503 -28.57 -5.64 -16.81
C PRO A 503 -27.20 -5.92 -17.46
N PRO A 504 -26.11 -6.05 -16.69
CA PRO A 504 -24.76 -6.23 -17.23
C PRO A 504 -24.61 -7.38 -18.26
N ARG A 505 -25.36 -8.47 -18.08
CA ARG A 505 -25.36 -9.61 -19.00
C ARG A 505 -25.94 -9.27 -20.36
N GLU A 506 -27.05 -8.53 -20.38
CA GLU A 506 -27.70 -8.11 -21.62
C GLU A 506 -26.85 -7.08 -22.36
N ARG A 507 -26.25 -6.13 -21.64
CA ARG A 507 -25.29 -5.19 -22.25
C ARG A 507 -24.08 -5.90 -22.84
N ALA A 508 -23.51 -6.87 -22.14
CA ALA A 508 -22.41 -7.66 -22.66
C ALA A 508 -22.81 -8.46 -23.90
N ALA A 509 -23.99 -9.09 -23.90
CA ALA A 509 -24.51 -9.80 -25.06
C ALA A 509 -24.72 -8.88 -26.26
N ALA A 510 -25.33 -7.70 -26.06
CA ALA A 510 -25.53 -6.70 -27.09
C ALA A 510 -24.22 -6.16 -27.67
N ALA A 511 -23.22 -5.91 -26.82
CA ALA A 511 -21.89 -5.51 -27.23
C ALA A 511 -21.24 -6.58 -28.14
N LEU A 512 -21.28 -7.84 -27.72
CA LEU A 512 -20.72 -8.95 -28.48
C LEU A 512 -21.49 -9.20 -29.78
N ASP A 513 -22.81 -9.05 -29.78
CA ASP A 513 -23.65 -9.12 -30.99
C ASP A 513 -23.29 -8.01 -31.98
N ARG A 514 -23.07 -6.78 -31.50
CA ARG A 514 -22.64 -5.67 -32.36
C ARG A 514 -21.35 -5.99 -33.13
N LEU A 515 -20.36 -6.60 -32.46
CA LEU A 515 -19.13 -7.07 -33.09
C LEU A 515 -19.35 -8.16 -34.16
N THR A 516 -20.49 -8.85 -34.17
CA THR A 516 -20.80 -9.80 -35.26
C THR A 516 -21.26 -9.10 -36.53
N ARG A 517 -21.77 -7.87 -36.41
CA ARG A 517 -22.46 -7.12 -37.48
C ARG A 517 -21.67 -5.92 -37.99
N GLU A 518 -20.88 -5.28 -37.13
CA GLU A 518 -20.25 -3.99 -37.40
C GLU A 518 -18.74 -4.05 -37.14
N ASP A 519 -17.99 -3.29 -37.95
CA ASP A 519 -16.55 -3.12 -37.77
C ASP A 519 -16.26 -2.23 -36.55
N PRO A 520 -15.48 -2.70 -35.55
CA PRO A 520 -15.17 -1.92 -34.36
C PRO A 520 -14.39 -0.64 -34.63
N ARG A 521 -13.75 -0.50 -35.79
CA ARG A 521 -13.08 0.74 -36.20
C ARG A 521 -14.05 1.90 -36.37
N ALA A 522 -15.35 1.63 -36.56
CA ALA A 522 -16.39 2.65 -36.61
C ALA A 522 -16.91 3.09 -35.23
N TYR A 523 -16.49 2.44 -34.13
CA TYR A 523 -17.03 2.71 -32.79
C TYR A 523 -16.43 3.96 -32.13
N GLY A 524 -15.25 4.40 -32.59
CA GLY A 524 -14.51 5.54 -32.03
C GLY A 524 -15.02 6.91 -32.50
N ARG A 525 -16.34 7.15 -32.45
CA ARG A 525 -16.92 8.50 -32.60
C ARG A 525 -17.26 9.12 -31.26
#